data_AF-A0A372FWR4-F1
#
_entry.id   AF-A0A372FWR4-F1
#
_cell.length_a   1.000
_cell.length_b   1.000
_cell.length_c   1.000
_cell.angle_alpha   90.00
_cell.angle_beta   90.00
_cell.angle_gamma   90.00
#
_symmetry.space_group_name_H-M   'P 1'
#
loop_
_entity.id
_entity.type
_entity.pdbx_description
1 polymer ?
#
loop_
_entity_poly.entity_id
_entity_poly.type
_entity_poly.pdbx_seq_one_letter_code
_entity_poly.pdbx_strand_id
1 'polypeptide(L)' 'MTSTDDSDRPVDHFESARNTALHHRDGGSCFRCRQGRCGQYAWAVEELGRHAGGRKLLRQLGFPLSCDDSIEEGQPR' A
#
# COMPACT_ATOMS: atom_id res chain seq x y z
N MET A 1 -8.83 31.99 2.62
CA MET A 1 -7.64 31.10 2.68
C MET A 1 -8.15 29.71 2.92
N THR A 2 -8.15 28.86 1.89
CA THR A 2 -8.63 27.48 1.93
C THR A 2 -7.70 26.67 2.80
N SER A 3 -8.16 26.28 3.99
CA SER A 3 -7.53 25.27 4.82
C SER A 3 -7.60 23.95 4.08
N THR A 4 -6.57 23.66 3.29
CA THR A 4 -6.22 22.32 2.85
C THR A 4 -5.68 21.60 4.08
N ASP A 5 -6.58 21.23 5.00
CA ASP A 5 -6.35 20.14 5.95
C ASP A 5 -6.40 18.85 5.13
N ASP A 6 -5.42 18.70 4.22
CA ASP A 6 -5.03 17.41 3.65
C ASP A 6 -4.29 16.70 4.78
N SER A 7 -5.10 16.34 5.77
CA SER A 7 -4.71 15.68 6.98
C SER A 7 -4.20 14.33 6.51
N ASP A 8 -2.88 14.18 6.52
CA ASP A 8 -2.07 13.00 6.19
C ASP A 8 -2.43 11.83 7.14
N ARG A 9 -3.71 11.45 7.15
CA ARG A 9 -4.27 10.52 8.11
C ARG A 9 -3.97 9.12 7.61
N PRO A 10 -3.56 8.21 8.50
CA PRO A 10 -3.25 6.83 8.13
C PRO A 10 -4.44 6.09 7.48
N VAL A 11 -5.68 6.54 7.71
CA VAL A 11 -6.88 6.02 7.02
C VAL A 11 -6.89 6.41 5.54
N ASP A 12 -6.47 7.62 5.21
CA ASP A 12 -6.41 8.12 3.84
C ASP A 12 -5.28 7.43 3.05
N HIS A 13 -4.22 7.01 3.74
CA HIS A 13 -3.15 6.19 3.15
C HIS A 13 -3.65 4.79 2.80
N PHE A 14 -4.42 4.17 3.69
CA PHE A 14 -4.99 2.85 3.43
C PHE A 14 -5.93 2.84 2.22
N GLU A 15 -6.88 3.77 2.15
CA GLU A 15 -7.81 3.85 1.02
C GLU A 15 -7.07 4.22 -0.28
N SER A 16 -6.07 5.10 -0.22
CA SER A 16 -5.23 5.44 -1.38
C SER A 16 -4.43 4.24 -1.89
N ALA A 17 -3.83 3.47 -0.98
CA ALA A 17 -3.11 2.25 -1.30
C ALA A 17 -4.05 1.19 -1.91
N ARG A 18 -5.24 1.00 -1.33
CA ARG A 18 -6.26 0.10 -1.84
C ARG A 18 -6.67 0.43 -3.27
N ASN A 19 -7.00 1.69 -3.54
CA ASN A 19 -7.42 2.13 -4.87
C ASN A 19 -6.30 1.97 -5.89
N THR A 20 -5.06 2.29 -5.51
CA THR A 20 -3.89 2.10 -6.36
C THR A 20 -3.67 0.63 -6.71
N ALA A 21 -3.72 -0.27 -5.72
CA ALA A 21 -3.53 -1.70 -5.95
C ALA A 21 -4.61 -2.31 -6.85
N LEU A 22 -5.87 -1.91 -6.68
CA LEU A 22 -6.98 -2.36 -7.52
C LEU A 22 -6.84 -1.86 -8.96
N HIS A 23 -6.56 -0.57 -9.14
CA HIS A 23 -6.41 0.01 -10.47
C HIS A 23 -5.32 -0.68 -11.30
N HIS A 24 -4.19 -1.00 -10.67
CA HIS A 24 -3.09 -1.72 -11.31
C HIS A 24 -3.40 -3.19 -11.62
N ARG A 25 -4.21 -3.85 -10.80
CA ARG A 25 -4.64 -5.24 -11.06
C ARG A 25 -5.52 -5.33 -12.31
N ASP A 26 -6.40 -4.36 -12.51
CA ASP A 26 -7.31 -4.32 -13.66
C ASP A 26 -6.61 -3.94 -14.98
N GLY A 27 -5.27 -3.94 -15.00
CA GLY A 27 -4.44 -3.56 -16.15
C GLY A 27 -4.25 -2.05 -16.28
N GLY A 28 -4.69 -1.27 -15.29
CA GLY A 28 -4.45 0.17 -15.23
C GLY A 28 -2.97 0.50 -15.07
N SER A 29 -2.58 1.67 -15.57
CA SER A 29 -1.22 2.18 -15.44
C SER A 29 -1.21 3.59 -14.86
N CYS A 30 -0.36 3.80 -13.86
CA CYS A 30 -0.10 5.09 -13.25
C CYS A 30 0.84 5.92 -14.16
N PHE A 31 0.85 7.26 -14.08
CA PHE A 31 1.86 8.10 -14.76
C PHE A 31 3.31 7.75 -14.36
N ARG A 32 3.48 7.08 -13.22
CA ARG A 32 4.78 6.58 -12.72
C ARG A 32 5.11 5.15 -13.17
N CYS A 33 4.30 4.53 -14.03
CA CYS A 33 4.58 3.23 -14.63
C CYS A 33 5.72 3.40 -15.62
N ARG A 34 6.88 2.80 -15.34
CA ARG A 34 7.95 2.68 -16.32
C ARG A 34 8.47 1.25 -16.32
N GLN A 35 8.56 0.65 -17.51
CA GLN A 35 9.24 -0.62 -17.73
C GLN A 35 8.74 -1.76 -16.82
N GLY A 36 7.42 -1.85 -16.63
CA GLY A 36 6.80 -2.89 -15.79
C GLY A 36 6.93 -2.67 -14.28
N ARG A 37 7.43 -1.50 -13.84
CA ARG A 37 7.51 -1.12 -12.41
C ARG A 37 6.72 0.18 -12.20
N CYS A 38 5.87 0.24 -11.17
CA CYS A 38 5.24 1.47 -10.69
C CYS A 38 5.57 1.63 -9.20
N GLY A 39 6.25 2.73 -8.87
CA GLY A 39 6.59 3.03 -7.47
C GLY A 39 5.37 3.24 -6.58
N GLN A 40 4.27 3.77 -7.12
CA GLN A 40 3.01 3.89 -6.36
C GLN A 40 2.37 2.53 -6.09
N TYR A 41 2.45 1.61 -7.05
CA TYR A 41 1.97 0.25 -6.85
C TYR A 41 2.81 -0.50 -5.80
N ALA A 42 4.13 -0.36 -5.84
CA ALA A 42 5.02 -0.92 -4.83
C ALA A 42 4.70 -0.37 -3.43
N TRP A 43 4.61 0.96 -3.30
CA TRP A 43 4.18 1.62 -2.07
C TRP A 43 2.82 1.12 -1.59
N ALA A 44 1.84 1.00 -2.49
CA ALA A 44 0.49 0.55 -2.13
C ALA A 44 0.48 -0.88 -1.57
N VAL A 45 1.29 -1.78 -2.14
CA VAL A 45 1.43 -3.15 -1.64
C VAL A 45 2.10 -3.18 -0.27
N GLU A 46 3.14 -2.38 -0.06
CA GLU A 46 3.81 -2.25 1.24
C GLU A 46 2.86 -1.68 2.30
N GLU A 47 2.15 -0.60 1.98
CA GLU A 47 1.22 0.06 2.91
C GLU A 47 0.07 -0.87 3.27
N LEU A 48 -0.57 -1.52 2.30
CA LEU A 48 -1.59 -2.54 2.56
C LEU A 48 -1.05 -3.71 3.41
N GLY A 49 0.22 -4.07 3.25
CA GLY A 49 0.89 -5.10 4.06
C GLY A 49 0.93 -4.77 5.56
N ARG A 50 0.98 -3.49 5.93
CA ARG A 50 1.02 -3.03 7.33
C ARG A 50 -0.32 -3.23 8.05
N HIS A 51 -1.44 -3.26 7.32
CA HIS A 51 -2.78 -3.39 7.89
C HIS A 51 -3.34 -4.80 7.76
N ALA A 52 -4.00 -5.31 8.81
CA ALA A 52 -4.65 -6.63 8.77
C ALA A 52 -5.68 -6.76 7.63
N GLY A 53 -6.46 -5.69 7.38
CA GLY A 53 -7.40 -5.62 6.26
C GLY A 53 -6.70 -5.60 4.89
N GLY A 54 -5.56 -4.92 4.79
CA GLY A 54 -4.78 -4.84 3.55
C GLY A 54 -4.06 -6.15 3.23
N ARG A 55 -3.52 -6.86 4.23
CA ARG A 55 -2.99 -8.23 4.06
C ARG A 55 -4.07 -9.19 3.53
N LYS A 56 -5.29 -9.12 4.07
CA LYS A 56 -6.41 -9.92 3.56
C LYS A 56 -6.71 -9.60 2.09
N LEU A 57 -6.75 -8.31 1.74
CA LEU A 57 -6.94 -7.86 0.37
C LEU A 57 -5.82 -8.38 -0.55
N LEU A 58 -4.56 -8.18 -0.21
CA LEU A 58 -3.41 -8.63 -1.01
C LEU A 58 -3.44 -10.14 -1.29
N ARG A 59 -3.85 -10.96 -0.31
CA ARG A 59 -4.08 -12.41 -0.53
C ARG A 59 -5.18 -12.67 -1.56
N GLN A 60 -6.30 -11.95 -1.49
CA GLN A 60 -7.39 -12.05 -2.49
C GLN A 60 -6.96 -11.56 -3.88
N LEU A 61 -6.00 -10.62 -3.92
CA LEU A 61 -5.41 -10.13 -5.15
C LEU A 61 -4.35 -11.09 -5.73
N GLY A 62 -3.97 -12.15 -5.00
CA GLY A 62 -3.00 -13.16 -5.44
C GLY A 62 -1.54 -12.75 -5.22
N PHE A 63 -1.28 -11.72 -4.41
CA PHE A 63 0.10 -11.35 -4.10
C PHE A 63 0.72 -12.37 -3.13
N PRO A 64 1.95 -12.81 -3.41
CA PRO A 64 2.75 -13.47 -2.40
C PRO A 64 3.10 -12.42 -1.36
N LEU A 65 2.34 -12.39 -0.26
CA LEU A 65 2.78 -11.68 0.93
C LEU A 65 4.02 -12.42 1.42
N SER A 66 5.20 -11.85 1.18
CA SER A 66 6.38 -12.18 1.96
C SER A 66 6.09 -11.68 3.36
N CYS A 67 5.53 -12.56 4.17
CA CYS A 67 5.47 -12.41 5.61
C CYS A 67 6.88 -12.56 6.17
N ASP A 68 7.72 -11.56 5.92
CA ASP A 68 8.78 -11.22 6.84
C ASP A 68 8.19 -10.22 7.84
N ASP A 69 7.33 -10.76 8.71
CA ASP A 69 7.04 -10.20 10.02
C ASP A 69 8.32 -10.38 10.87
N SER A 70 9.42 -9.77 10.46
CA SER A 70 10.59 -9.55 11.32
C SER A 70 10.46 -8.14 11.90
N ILE A 71 9.41 -7.92 12.69
CA ILE A 71 9.41 -6.85 13.69
C ILE A 71 10.37 -7.32 14.79
N GLU A 72 11.69 -7.22 14.54
CA GLU A 72 12.69 -7.11 15.60
C GLU A 72 12.82 -5.62 16.00
N GLU A 73 11.70 -5.01 16.40
CA GLU A 73 11.74 -3.71 17.08
C GLU A 73 12.02 -3.96 18.57
N GLY A 74 13.32 -4.10 18.86
CA GLY A 74 13.99 -3.68 20.09
C GLY A 74 13.29 -3.95 21.42
N GLN A 75 13.64 -5.07 22.05
CA GLN A 75 13.44 -5.31 23.48
C GLN A 75 14.14 -4.19 24.30
N PRO A 76 13.44 -3.40 25.13
CA PRO A 76 14.09 -2.41 25.98
C PRO A 76 14.85 -3.13 27.11
N ARG A 77 16.08 -2.67 27.37
CA ARG A 77 16.98 -3.20 28.40
C ARG A 77 16.54 -2.81 29.80
#